data_AF-A0A2J7VXM5-F1
#
_entry.id   AF-A0A2J7VXM5-F1
#
_cell.length_a   1.000
_cell.length_b   1.000
_cell.length_c   1.000
_cell.angle_alpha   90.00
_cell.angle_beta   90.00
_cell.angle_gamma   90.00
#
_symmetry.space_group_name_H-M   'P 1'
#
loop_
_entity.id
_entity.type
_entity.pdbx_description
1 polymer ?
#
loop_
_entity_poly.entity_id
_entity_poly.type
_entity_poly.pdbx_seq_one_letter_code
_entity_poly.pdbx_strand_id
1 'polypeptide(L)'
;MHSSPAGKKPHFSKKSTKPSPRQEATGVSNGAKKKPETTKSPAKPKTALGPPVVSLEPRQQRFVDEYLIDLNATQAAIRAGYSAKTAQEQSSRLLSNVMVSTAIGAARKQQQERTQITADKVLREAWNIAIADVRELVQVKVGCCRHCHGEGFRRQRTIAEYNHDREAFAKKGGMPAEFEEEGGIGFDLLRRPNPECTECGGDGHARVVVMDTRDLSEQARALYAGAKQGKYGLEVQMHSKDGALEKLFKHLGLYEKDNQQRIDPLASLLHSIASGNSSGFKPVARDPEREG
;
A
#
# COMPACT_ATOMS: atom_id res chain seq x y z
N MET A 1 21.45 18.01 -46.77
CA MET A 1 22.60 18.20 -45.86
C MET A 1 22.14 17.66 -44.50
N HIS A 2 22.33 16.37 -44.17
CA HIS A 2 23.53 15.81 -43.51
C HIS A 2 23.87 16.64 -42.25
N SER A 3 23.81 16.18 -40.99
CA SER A 3 24.04 14.84 -40.43
C SER A 3 23.57 14.77 -38.96
N SER A 4 23.12 13.60 -38.48
CA SER A 4 23.42 13.12 -37.11
C SER A 4 24.79 12.40 -37.14
N PRO A 5 25.53 12.21 -36.02
CA PRO A 5 25.24 11.06 -35.13
C PRO A 5 25.76 11.10 -33.66
N ALA A 6 25.37 10.06 -32.91
CA ALA A 6 26.03 9.37 -31.77
C ALA A 6 26.17 10.12 -30.42
N GLY A 7 25.92 9.55 -29.23
CA GLY A 7 25.78 8.16 -28.78
C GLY A 7 27.04 7.67 -28.05
N LYS A 8 27.02 7.54 -26.72
CA LYS A 8 27.63 6.43 -25.92
C LYS A 8 27.48 6.62 -24.38
N LYS A 9 27.18 5.48 -23.72
CA LYS A 9 27.06 5.24 -22.26
C LYS A 9 28.45 4.87 -21.63
N PRO A 10 28.51 4.23 -20.45
CA PRO A 10 29.04 4.73 -19.17
C PRO A 10 30.49 4.26 -18.87
N HIS A 11 31.16 4.89 -17.90
CA HIS A 11 32.49 4.46 -17.44
C HIS A 11 32.42 3.45 -16.28
N PHE A 12 32.98 2.27 -16.52
CA PHE A 12 33.41 1.27 -15.54
C PHE A 12 34.82 0.85 -15.93
N SER A 13 35.80 0.88 -15.01
CA SER A 13 37.09 0.14 -15.06
C SER A 13 38.07 0.74 -14.04
N LYS A 14 38.96 0.04 -13.34
CA LYS A 14 39.26 -1.38 -13.07
C LYS A 14 40.26 -1.38 -11.89
N LYS A 15 40.30 -2.50 -11.17
CA LYS A 15 41.32 -2.90 -10.19
C LYS A 15 42.75 -2.89 -10.79
N SER A 16 43.75 -2.67 -9.94
CA SER A 16 45.11 -3.15 -10.14
C SER A 16 45.59 -3.94 -8.91
N THR A 17 46.40 -4.95 -9.20
CA THR A 17 46.81 -6.09 -8.37
C THR A 17 48.23 -5.93 -7.80
N LYS A 18 48.43 -6.57 -6.64
CA LYS A 18 49.64 -7.02 -5.90
C LYS A 18 50.92 -7.29 -6.74
N PRO A 19 52.13 -7.29 -6.11
CA PRO A 19 52.62 -8.51 -5.44
C PRO A 19 53.48 -8.33 -4.16
N SER A 20 53.69 -9.44 -3.45
CA SER A 20 54.57 -9.65 -2.27
C SER A 20 56.00 -10.03 -2.70
N PRO A 21 57.02 -9.96 -1.82
CA PRO A 21 57.62 -11.18 -1.21
C PRO A 21 58.11 -10.93 0.26
N ARG A 22 58.03 -11.87 1.23
CA ARG A 22 58.76 -13.13 1.53
C ARG A 22 60.00 -12.95 2.43
N GLN A 23 59.87 -13.48 3.66
CA GLN A 23 60.85 -14.15 4.56
C GLN A 23 61.99 -13.36 5.23
N GLU A 24 62.13 -13.54 6.55
CA GLU A 24 63.25 -14.29 7.12
C GLU A 24 62.97 -14.73 8.57
N ALA A 25 63.64 -15.81 8.98
CA ALA A 25 63.43 -16.57 10.20
C ALA A 25 64.72 -16.64 11.02
N THR A 26 64.61 -16.56 12.34
CA THR A 26 65.51 -17.13 13.35
C THR A 26 64.66 -17.26 14.62
N GLY A 27 64.56 -18.36 15.38
CA GLY A 27 65.41 -19.52 15.58
C GLY A 27 65.87 -19.54 17.06
N VAL A 28 65.78 -20.71 17.72
CA VAL A 28 66.36 -21.09 19.05
C VAL A 28 65.45 -20.81 20.27
N SER A 29 65.15 -21.73 21.21
CA SER A 29 65.46 -23.16 21.41
C SER A 29 64.55 -23.81 22.47
N ASN A 30 64.64 -25.14 22.47
CA ASN A 30 63.95 -26.22 23.20
C ASN A 30 63.84 -26.14 24.73
N GLY A 31 62.77 -26.77 25.25
CA GLY A 31 62.69 -27.36 26.60
C GLY A 31 61.62 -28.44 26.66
N ALA A 32 62.02 -29.71 26.65
CA ALA A 32 61.13 -30.88 26.62
C ALA A 32 60.82 -31.44 28.03
N LYS A 33 59.72 -32.23 28.08
CA LYS A 33 59.25 -33.15 29.16
C LYS A 33 58.45 -32.42 30.26
N LYS A 34 57.24 -32.82 30.64
CA LYS A 34 56.69 -34.16 30.95
C LYS A 34 55.15 -34.10 31.03
N LYS A 35 54.45 -35.17 30.64
CA LYS A 35 53.04 -35.43 30.99
C LYS A 35 52.97 -35.86 32.47
N PRO A 36 51.93 -35.48 33.22
CA PRO A 36 51.40 -36.41 34.21
C PRO A 36 49.88 -36.58 34.12
N GLU A 37 49.51 -37.76 34.59
CA GLU A 37 48.19 -38.34 34.69
C GLU A 37 47.22 -37.61 35.61
N THR A 38 45.95 -37.91 35.33
CA THR A 38 44.76 -37.87 36.17
C THR A 38 44.95 -37.61 37.67
N THR A 39 44.32 -36.53 38.14
CA THR A 39 43.84 -36.43 39.52
C THR A 39 42.35 -36.05 39.50
N LYS A 40 41.53 -36.95 40.05
CA LYS A 40 40.14 -36.69 40.40
C LYS A 40 40.08 -35.55 41.40
N SER A 41 39.17 -34.61 41.21
CA SER A 41 38.77 -33.63 42.22
C SER A 41 37.25 -33.61 42.37
N PRO A 42 36.75 -33.26 43.57
CA PRO A 42 35.57 -33.87 44.18
C PRO A 42 34.25 -33.25 43.71
N ALA A 43 33.20 -34.06 43.78
CA ALA A 43 31.83 -33.67 43.51
C ALA A 43 31.36 -32.56 44.46
N LYS A 44 30.83 -31.45 43.89
CA LYS A 44 30.05 -30.44 44.61
C LYS A 44 28.55 -30.78 44.56
N PRO A 45 27.79 -30.40 45.61
CA PRO A 45 26.46 -30.93 45.90
C PRO A 45 25.39 -30.38 44.93
N LYS A 46 24.44 -31.25 44.59
CA LYS A 46 23.26 -30.94 43.77
C LYS A 46 22.25 -30.15 44.62
N THR A 47 22.14 -28.86 44.37
CA THR A 47 20.97 -28.08 44.81
C THR A 47 19.97 -28.05 43.65
N ALA A 48 18.73 -28.46 43.93
CA ALA A 48 17.64 -28.52 42.97
C ALA A 48 17.28 -27.12 42.46
N LEU A 49 17.35 -26.91 41.14
CA LEU A 49 16.71 -25.78 40.48
C LEU A 49 15.36 -26.23 39.92
N GLY A 50 14.33 -25.42 40.13
CA GLY A 50 13.06 -25.52 39.41
C GLY A 50 13.23 -25.37 37.89
N PRO A 51 12.13 -25.50 37.11
CA PRO A 51 12.22 -25.52 35.65
C PRO A 51 12.90 -24.25 35.11
N PRO A 52 13.77 -24.35 34.10
CA PRO A 52 14.57 -23.22 33.63
C PRO A 52 13.66 -22.24 32.89
N VAL A 53 13.50 -21.05 33.44
CA VAL A 53 13.03 -19.88 32.68
C VAL A 53 14.20 -19.45 31.80
N VAL A 54 14.23 -19.96 30.56
CA VAL A 54 15.29 -19.63 29.60
C VAL A 54 15.10 -18.17 29.16
N SER A 55 15.77 -17.25 29.86
CA SER A 55 15.84 -15.83 29.49
C SER A 55 16.78 -15.63 28.30
N LEU A 56 16.40 -14.80 27.33
CA LEU A 56 17.28 -14.41 26.23
C LEU A 56 18.60 -13.81 26.72
N GLU A 57 19.68 -14.09 26.02
CA GLU A 57 20.97 -13.46 26.31
C GLU A 57 20.88 -11.94 26.05
N PRO A 58 21.53 -11.06 26.84
CA PRO A 58 21.40 -9.62 26.69
C PRO A 58 21.64 -9.07 25.27
N ARG A 59 22.55 -9.70 24.51
CA ARG A 59 22.81 -9.34 23.11
C ARG A 59 21.70 -9.79 22.16
N GLN A 60 21.05 -10.91 22.44
CA GLN A 60 19.88 -11.37 21.71
C GLN A 60 18.68 -10.48 21.98
N GLN A 61 18.48 -10.04 23.23
CA GLN A 61 17.43 -9.09 23.57
C GLN A 61 17.62 -7.75 22.83
N ARG A 62 18.85 -7.18 22.86
CA ARG A 62 19.16 -5.97 22.07
C ARG A 62 18.90 -6.17 20.58
N PHE A 63 19.19 -7.36 20.04
CA PHE A 63 18.88 -7.67 18.65
C PHE A 63 17.38 -7.62 18.37
N VAL A 64 16.54 -8.18 19.26
CA VAL A 64 15.07 -8.10 19.14
C VAL A 64 14.61 -6.64 19.15
N ASP A 65 15.09 -5.85 20.11
CA ASP A 65 14.70 -4.45 20.27
C ASP A 65 15.07 -3.61 19.04
N GLU A 66 16.29 -3.76 18.52
CA GLU A 66 16.75 -3.05 17.32
C GLU A 66 16.05 -3.53 16.05
N TYR A 67 15.73 -4.83 15.96
CA TYR A 67 15.04 -5.40 14.80
C TYR A 67 13.62 -4.86 14.64
N LEU A 68 12.94 -4.53 15.74
CA LEU A 68 11.58 -3.98 15.69
C LEU A 68 11.52 -2.53 15.23
N ILE A 69 12.66 -1.84 15.14
CA ILE A 69 12.71 -0.44 14.71
C ILE A 69 12.58 -0.34 13.18
N ASP A 70 13.37 -1.12 12.45
CA ASP A 70 13.50 -0.99 10.99
C ASP A 70 13.29 -2.31 10.22
N LEU A 71 13.03 -3.41 10.93
CA LEU A 71 12.89 -4.76 10.37
C LEU A 71 14.11 -5.19 9.54
N ASN A 72 15.28 -4.58 9.78
CA ASN A 72 16.53 -4.88 9.10
C ASN A 72 17.42 -5.74 9.98
N ALA A 73 17.43 -7.04 9.71
CA ALA A 73 18.15 -8.02 10.51
C ALA A 73 19.67 -7.75 10.59
N THR A 74 20.30 -7.34 9.49
CA THR A 74 21.74 -7.09 9.46
C THR A 74 22.12 -5.86 10.27
N GLN A 75 21.37 -4.76 10.14
CA GLN A 75 21.63 -3.54 10.91
C GLN A 75 21.27 -3.69 12.39
N ALA A 76 20.23 -4.47 12.70
CA ALA A 76 19.89 -4.83 14.07
C ALA A 76 21.03 -5.61 14.76
N ALA A 77 21.64 -6.57 14.05
CA ALA A 77 22.78 -7.32 14.57
C ALA A 77 24.00 -6.43 14.86
N ILE A 78 24.29 -5.45 13.99
CA ILE A 78 25.40 -4.50 14.20
C ILE A 78 25.14 -3.67 15.47
N ARG A 79 23.95 -3.09 15.61
CA ARG A 79 23.57 -2.27 16.78
C ARG A 79 23.48 -3.06 18.09
N ALA A 80 23.10 -4.33 18.00
CA ALA A 80 23.15 -5.28 19.12
C ALA A 80 24.59 -5.69 19.52
N GLY A 81 25.60 -5.22 18.79
CA GLY A 81 27.01 -5.41 19.10
C GLY A 81 27.63 -6.66 18.48
N TYR A 82 27.01 -7.27 17.47
CA TYR A 82 27.65 -8.34 16.68
C TYR A 82 28.68 -7.75 15.70
N SER A 83 29.68 -8.55 15.34
CA SER A 83 30.72 -8.12 14.38
C SER A 83 30.10 -7.75 13.04
N ALA A 84 30.38 -6.53 12.57
CA ALA A 84 29.89 -6.04 11.28
C ALA A 84 30.28 -6.96 10.11
N LYS A 85 31.43 -7.61 10.19
CA LYS A 85 31.92 -8.54 9.16
C LYS A 85 31.07 -9.80 9.04
N THR A 86 30.41 -10.22 10.13
CA THR A 86 29.61 -11.46 10.19
C THR A 86 28.13 -11.16 10.47
N ALA A 87 27.71 -9.90 10.43
CA ALA A 87 26.38 -9.49 10.89
C ALA A 87 25.25 -10.16 10.11
N GLN A 88 25.43 -10.39 8.81
CA GLN A 88 24.42 -11.01 7.94
C GLN A 88 24.25 -12.52 8.23
N GLU A 89 25.34 -13.24 8.48
CA GLU A 89 25.28 -14.65 8.88
C GLU A 89 24.69 -14.79 10.29
N GLN A 90 25.13 -13.94 11.22
CA GLN A 90 24.65 -13.97 12.60
C GLN A 90 23.17 -13.58 12.69
N SER A 91 22.72 -12.57 11.94
CA SER A 91 21.31 -12.17 11.92
C SER A 91 20.40 -13.27 11.39
N SER A 92 20.82 -13.98 10.33
CA SER A 92 20.07 -15.12 9.77
C SER A 92 19.95 -16.26 10.79
N ARG A 93 21.03 -16.55 11.53
CA ARG A 93 21.02 -17.56 12.61
C ARG A 93 20.13 -17.12 13.78
N LEU A 94 20.17 -15.85 14.16
CA LEU A 94 19.32 -15.29 15.22
C LEU A 94 17.84 -15.36 14.85
N LEU A 95 17.46 -15.02 13.62
CA LEU A 95 16.07 -15.16 13.15
C LEU A 95 15.59 -16.60 13.11
N SER A 96 16.49 -17.55 12.83
CA SER A 96 16.19 -18.99 12.84
C SER A 96 16.12 -19.58 14.26
N ASN A 97 16.59 -18.85 15.27
CA ASN A 97 16.55 -19.30 16.66
C ASN A 97 15.12 -19.18 17.21
N VAL A 98 14.56 -20.29 17.69
CA VAL A 98 13.18 -20.36 18.19
C VAL A 98 12.92 -19.37 19.33
N MET A 99 13.87 -19.18 20.25
CA MET A 99 13.71 -18.26 21.39
C MET A 99 13.65 -16.81 20.93
N VAL A 100 14.54 -16.43 20.01
CA VAL A 100 14.58 -15.06 19.44
C VAL A 100 13.34 -14.81 18.58
N SER A 101 12.93 -15.76 17.75
CA SER A 101 11.71 -15.68 16.95
C SER A 101 10.45 -15.52 17.83
N THR A 102 10.36 -16.30 18.90
CA THR A 102 9.26 -16.19 19.88
C THR A 102 9.24 -14.83 20.55
N ALA A 103 10.41 -14.30 20.93
CA ALA A 103 10.51 -12.98 21.54
C ALA A 103 10.16 -11.85 20.57
N ILE A 104 10.57 -11.94 19.30
CA ILE A 104 10.13 -11.00 18.25
C ILE A 104 8.60 -11.06 18.11
N GLY A 105 8.02 -12.26 18.09
CA GLY A 105 6.56 -12.44 18.04
C GLY A 105 5.85 -11.79 19.23
N ALA A 106 6.32 -12.04 20.45
CA ALA A 106 5.78 -11.46 21.67
C ALA A 106 5.91 -9.93 21.69
N ALA A 107 7.08 -9.39 21.32
CA ALA A 107 7.33 -7.96 21.30
C ALA A 107 6.53 -7.25 20.19
N ARG A 108 6.34 -7.87 19.01
CA ARG A 108 5.40 -7.38 17.98
C ARG A 108 3.96 -7.35 18.50
N LYS A 109 3.55 -8.37 19.24
CA LYS A 109 2.21 -8.42 19.83
C LYS A 109 2.03 -7.31 20.88
N GLN A 110 3.00 -7.12 21.76
CA GLN A 110 2.99 -6.04 22.75
C GLN A 110 2.99 -4.65 22.08
N GLN A 111 3.72 -4.50 20.97
CA GLN A 111 3.69 -3.26 20.19
C GLN A 111 2.31 -3.02 19.58
N GLN A 112 1.65 -4.04 19.01
CA GLN A 112 0.28 -3.95 18.49
C GLN A 112 -0.74 -3.63 19.58
N GLU A 113 -0.59 -4.21 20.77
CA GLU A 113 -1.44 -3.92 21.93
C GLU A 113 -1.26 -2.46 22.39
N ARG A 114 -0.01 -1.96 22.45
CA ARG A 114 0.29 -0.58 22.84
C ARG A 114 -0.22 0.44 21.82
N THR A 115 -0.02 0.20 20.53
CA THR A 115 -0.46 1.12 19.47
C THR A 115 -1.94 0.98 19.14
N GLN A 116 -2.56 -0.13 19.56
CA GLN A 116 -3.91 -0.53 19.18
C GLN A 116 -4.10 -0.64 17.65
N ILE A 117 -3.02 -0.76 16.88
CA ILE A 117 -3.05 -0.93 15.43
C ILE A 117 -2.92 -2.43 15.15
N THR A 118 -4.05 -3.08 14.87
CA THR A 118 -4.10 -4.48 14.46
C THR A 118 -4.14 -4.59 12.94
N ALA A 119 -3.72 -5.74 12.40
CA ALA A 119 -3.87 -6.03 10.98
C ALA A 119 -5.33 -5.86 10.52
N ASP A 120 -6.28 -6.34 11.31
CA ASP A 120 -7.72 -6.21 11.03
C ASP A 120 -8.19 -4.76 10.93
N LYS A 121 -7.66 -3.86 11.78
CA LYS A 121 -8.00 -2.43 11.71
C LYS A 121 -7.49 -1.79 10.43
N VAL A 122 -6.26 -2.11 10.03
CA VAL A 122 -5.68 -1.59 8.77
C VAL A 122 -6.43 -2.13 7.56
N LEU A 123 -6.82 -3.41 7.59
CA LEU A 123 -7.63 -4.02 6.52
C LEU A 123 -9.03 -3.43 6.46
N ARG A 124 -9.66 -3.18 7.61
CA ARG A 124 -10.96 -2.50 7.68
C ARG A 124 -10.89 -1.09 7.08
N GLU A 125 -9.83 -0.35 7.40
CA GLU A 125 -9.65 0.99 6.83
C GLU A 125 -9.43 0.95 5.30
N ALA A 126 -8.60 0.03 4.82
CA ALA A 126 -8.42 -0.18 3.38
C ALA A 126 -9.73 -0.58 2.69
N TRP A 127 -10.54 -1.42 3.34
CA TRP A 127 -11.86 -1.80 2.86
C TRP A 127 -12.81 -0.60 2.81
N ASN A 128 -12.90 0.19 3.89
CA ASN A 128 -13.72 1.40 3.97
C ASN A 128 -13.41 2.36 2.81
N ILE A 129 -12.12 2.61 2.51
CA ILE A 129 -11.69 3.41 1.36
C ILE A 129 -12.19 2.82 0.04
N ALA A 130 -11.99 1.50 -0.15
CA ALA A 130 -12.34 0.83 -1.40
C ALA A 130 -13.85 0.93 -1.72
N ILE A 131 -14.71 0.73 -0.71
CA ILE A 131 -16.17 0.68 -0.91
C ILE A 131 -16.89 2.02 -0.78
N ALA A 132 -16.23 3.08 -0.32
CA ALA A 132 -16.84 4.38 -0.08
C ALA A 132 -17.60 4.94 -1.29
N ASP A 133 -18.81 5.50 -1.11
CA ASP A 133 -19.51 6.18 -2.19
C ASP A 133 -18.95 7.61 -2.38
N VAL A 134 -18.40 7.88 -3.56
CA VAL A 134 -17.82 9.19 -3.89
C VAL A 134 -18.88 10.30 -3.89
N ARG A 135 -20.16 9.95 -4.12
CA ARG A 135 -21.28 10.89 -4.11
C ARG A 135 -21.58 11.45 -2.72
N GLU A 136 -21.04 10.86 -1.67
CA GLU A 136 -21.08 11.45 -0.32
C GLU A 136 -20.13 12.64 -0.17
N LEU A 137 -19.11 12.76 -1.02
CA LEU A 137 -18.15 13.87 -1.00
C LEU A 137 -18.49 14.93 -2.04
N VAL A 138 -18.79 14.51 -3.27
CA VAL A 138 -19.04 15.41 -4.41
C VAL A 138 -20.21 14.90 -5.24
N GLN A 139 -21.20 15.76 -5.46
CA GLN A 139 -22.38 15.45 -6.27
C GLN A 139 -22.46 16.35 -7.48
N VAL A 140 -22.87 15.78 -8.61
CA VAL A 140 -23.38 16.57 -9.73
C VAL A 140 -24.90 16.65 -9.56
N LYS A 141 -25.40 17.81 -9.18
CA LYS A 141 -26.85 18.07 -9.10
C LYS A 141 -27.30 18.77 -10.37
N VAL A 142 -28.32 18.21 -11.01
CA VAL A 142 -28.96 18.82 -12.17
C VAL A 142 -30.25 19.48 -11.71
N GLY A 143 -30.32 20.79 -11.87
CA GLY A 143 -31.49 21.60 -11.53
C GLY A 143 -32.17 22.12 -12.78
N CYS A 144 -33.45 22.49 -12.67
CA CYS A 144 -34.17 23.13 -13.77
C CYS A 144 -33.57 24.50 -14.13
N CYS A 145 -33.72 24.91 -15.38
CA CYS A 145 -33.40 26.28 -15.79
C CYS A 145 -34.48 27.25 -15.32
N ARG A 146 -34.21 28.55 -15.45
CA ARG A 146 -35.14 29.63 -15.07
C ARG A 146 -36.47 29.61 -15.81
N HIS A 147 -36.58 28.86 -16.89
CA HIS A 147 -37.73 28.86 -17.79
C HIS A 147 -38.54 27.55 -17.72
N CYS A 148 -37.98 26.49 -17.11
CA CYS A 148 -38.56 25.14 -17.13
C CYS A 148 -40.00 25.06 -16.65
N HIS A 149 -40.34 25.79 -15.59
CA HIS A 149 -41.66 25.71 -14.96
C HIS A 149 -42.42 27.02 -15.05
N GLY A 150 -41.93 27.97 -15.84
CA GLY A 150 -42.59 29.26 -16.04
C GLY A 150 -43.76 29.15 -16.99
N GLU A 151 -44.76 30.02 -16.81
CA GLU A 151 -45.91 30.06 -17.70
C GLU A 151 -45.47 30.36 -19.14
N GLY A 152 -45.78 29.44 -20.06
CA GLY A 152 -45.35 29.52 -21.46
C GLY A 152 -43.82 29.44 -21.62
N PHE A 153 -43.11 28.79 -20.69
CA PHE A 153 -41.64 28.77 -20.63
C PHE A 153 -41.00 30.16 -20.53
N ARG A 154 -41.74 31.17 -20.04
CA ARG A 154 -41.16 32.47 -19.70
C ARG A 154 -40.32 32.37 -18.42
N ARG A 155 -39.46 33.36 -18.22
CA ARG A 155 -38.51 33.38 -17.10
C ARG A 155 -39.24 33.45 -15.76
N GLN A 156 -38.90 32.55 -14.84
CA GLN A 156 -39.37 32.58 -13.46
C GLN A 156 -38.43 33.36 -12.56
N ARG A 157 -39.03 34.18 -11.70
CA ARG A 157 -38.33 34.89 -10.63
C ARG A 157 -38.44 34.14 -9.30
N THR A 158 -37.44 34.27 -8.45
CA THR A 158 -37.62 34.00 -7.02
C THR A 158 -38.49 35.10 -6.41
N ILE A 159 -39.07 34.83 -5.24
CA ILE A 159 -39.91 35.81 -4.52
C ILE A 159 -39.10 37.10 -4.23
N ALA A 160 -37.84 36.95 -3.82
CA ALA A 160 -36.96 38.06 -3.53
C ALA A 160 -36.66 38.91 -4.78
N GLU A 161 -36.34 38.27 -5.91
CA GLU A 161 -36.11 38.97 -7.18
C GLU A 161 -37.37 39.70 -7.66
N TYR A 162 -38.53 39.05 -7.58
CA TYR A 162 -39.80 39.67 -7.98
C TYR A 162 -40.11 40.91 -7.13
N ASN A 163 -39.98 40.82 -5.80
CA ASN A 163 -40.21 41.97 -4.92
C ASN A 163 -39.21 43.10 -5.22
N HIS A 164 -37.94 42.76 -5.41
CA HIS A 164 -36.91 43.74 -5.75
C HIS A 164 -37.20 44.46 -7.07
N ASP A 165 -37.51 43.70 -8.12
CA ASP A 165 -37.82 44.24 -9.45
C ASP A 165 -39.10 45.08 -9.42
N ARG A 166 -40.12 44.68 -8.66
CA ARG A 166 -41.36 45.46 -8.46
C ARG A 166 -41.12 46.77 -7.73
N GLU A 167 -40.35 46.75 -6.65
CA GLU A 167 -39.98 47.97 -5.94
C GLU A 167 -39.15 48.91 -6.83
N ALA A 168 -38.23 48.36 -7.61
CA ALA A 168 -37.43 49.13 -8.56
C ALA A 168 -38.30 49.73 -9.69
N PHE A 169 -39.29 48.99 -10.18
CA PHE A 169 -40.26 49.48 -11.16
C PHE A 169 -41.11 50.62 -10.58
N ALA A 170 -41.62 50.45 -9.35
CA ALA A 170 -42.38 51.48 -8.66
C ALA A 170 -41.55 52.76 -8.43
N LYS A 171 -40.28 52.63 -8.03
CA LYS A 171 -39.36 53.77 -7.86
C LYS A 171 -39.10 54.53 -9.15
N LYS A 172 -39.19 53.88 -10.30
CA LYS A 172 -39.05 54.50 -11.63
C LYS A 172 -40.36 55.13 -12.14
N GLY A 173 -41.40 55.17 -11.29
CA GLY A 173 -42.71 55.75 -11.64
C GLY A 173 -43.68 54.77 -12.28
N GLY A 174 -43.35 53.47 -12.35
CA GLY A 174 -44.26 52.44 -12.84
C GLY A 174 -45.36 52.10 -11.84
N MET A 175 -46.58 51.84 -12.30
CA MET A 175 -47.67 51.43 -11.42
C MET A 175 -47.55 49.94 -11.06
N PRO A 176 -47.57 49.54 -9.78
CA PRO A 176 -47.39 48.14 -9.40
C PRO A 176 -48.36 47.16 -10.08
N ALA A 177 -49.57 47.59 -10.43
CA ALA A 177 -50.57 46.77 -11.13
C ALA A 177 -50.19 46.46 -12.59
N GLU A 178 -49.31 47.25 -13.20
CA GLU A 178 -48.84 47.08 -14.58
C GLU A 178 -47.53 46.29 -14.68
N PHE A 179 -46.99 45.85 -13.55
CA PHE A 179 -45.75 45.09 -13.53
C PHE A 179 -45.96 43.68 -14.10
N GLU A 180 -45.24 43.35 -15.17
CA GLU A 180 -45.33 42.03 -15.80
C GLU A 180 -44.68 40.94 -14.92
N GLU A 181 -45.46 39.90 -14.60
CA GLU A 181 -45.00 38.80 -13.77
C GLU A 181 -44.06 37.81 -14.49
N GLU A 182 -43.79 38.02 -15.78
CA GLU A 182 -43.05 37.11 -16.68
C GLU A 182 -43.63 35.68 -16.60
N GLY A 183 -42.79 34.66 -16.40
CA GLY A 183 -43.22 33.27 -16.20
C GLY A 183 -43.69 32.96 -14.77
N GLY A 184 -43.90 33.97 -13.94
CA GLY A 184 -44.37 33.85 -12.57
C GLY A 184 -43.26 33.80 -11.52
N ILE A 185 -43.69 33.67 -10.26
CA ILE A 185 -42.84 33.58 -9.08
C ILE A 185 -42.67 32.14 -8.58
N GLY A 186 -41.59 31.88 -7.84
CA GLY A 186 -41.37 30.58 -7.20
C GLY A 186 -40.34 29.70 -7.91
N PHE A 187 -39.36 30.31 -8.57
CA PHE A 187 -38.23 29.57 -9.11
C PHE A 187 -37.51 28.75 -8.02
N ASP A 188 -37.38 27.44 -8.24
CA ASP A 188 -36.64 26.51 -7.38
C ASP A 188 -35.60 25.73 -8.21
N LEU A 189 -34.33 26.01 -7.95
CA LEU A 189 -33.17 25.36 -8.60
C LEU A 189 -33.07 23.85 -8.29
N LEU A 190 -33.76 23.35 -7.27
CA LEU A 190 -33.77 21.93 -6.90
C LEU A 190 -34.82 21.14 -7.68
N ARG A 191 -35.77 21.80 -8.32
CA ARG A 191 -36.80 21.13 -9.09
C ARG A 191 -36.17 20.43 -10.30
N ARG A 192 -36.71 19.25 -10.64
CA ARG A 192 -36.26 18.52 -11.82
C ARG A 192 -36.50 19.38 -13.08
N PRO A 193 -35.58 19.34 -14.06
CA PRO A 193 -35.81 19.98 -15.36
C PRO A 193 -37.11 19.50 -16.00
N ASN A 194 -37.83 20.42 -16.65
CA ASN A 194 -39.04 20.07 -17.40
C ASN A 194 -38.60 19.52 -18.77
N PRO A 195 -38.92 18.25 -19.11
CA PRO A 195 -38.53 17.64 -20.40
C PRO A 195 -38.96 18.44 -21.63
N GLU A 196 -40.04 19.21 -21.53
CA GLU A 196 -40.58 20.00 -22.63
C GLU A 196 -40.00 21.42 -22.70
N CYS A 197 -39.07 21.77 -21.80
CA CYS A 197 -38.51 23.11 -21.75
C CYS A 197 -37.73 23.44 -23.03
N THR A 198 -38.18 24.48 -23.74
CA THR A 198 -37.56 24.97 -24.98
C THR A 198 -36.20 25.62 -24.77
N GLU A 199 -35.92 26.12 -23.56
CA GLU A 199 -34.69 26.86 -23.26
C GLU A 199 -33.51 25.96 -22.91
N CYS A 200 -33.73 24.92 -22.10
CA CYS A 200 -32.68 23.96 -21.74
C CYS A 200 -32.85 22.59 -22.39
N GLY A 201 -33.82 22.42 -23.30
CA GLY A 201 -34.09 21.15 -23.98
C GLY A 201 -34.46 19.99 -23.05
N GLY A 202 -34.92 20.28 -21.83
CA GLY A 202 -35.19 19.26 -20.82
C GLY A 202 -34.00 18.74 -20.01
N ASP A 203 -32.76 19.14 -20.35
CA ASP A 203 -31.55 18.67 -19.66
C ASP A 203 -31.25 19.46 -18.36
N GLY A 204 -31.71 20.72 -18.30
CA GLY A 204 -31.45 21.61 -17.18
C GLY A 204 -30.00 22.07 -17.09
N HIS A 205 -29.57 22.45 -15.88
CA HIS A 205 -28.23 22.92 -15.62
C HIS A 205 -27.57 22.11 -14.50
N ALA A 206 -26.45 21.48 -14.85
CA ALA A 206 -25.61 20.75 -13.91
C ALA A 206 -24.79 21.74 -13.06
N ARG A 207 -24.68 21.44 -11.77
CA ARG A 207 -23.74 22.09 -10.85
C ARG A 207 -23.05 21.05 -9.99
N VAL A 208 -21.80 21.33 -9.67
CA VAL A 208 -21.04 20.54 -8.71
C VAL A 208 -21.37 21.05 -7.31
N VAL A 209 -21.77 20.13 -6.42
CA VAL A 209 -22.04 20.39 -5.01
C VAL A 209 -21.05 19.58 -4.20
N VAL A 210 -20.24 20.29 -3.42
CA VAL A 210 -19.39 19.68 -2.40
C VAL A 210 -20.25 19.48 -1.16
N MET A 211 -20.23 18.27 -0.62
CA MET A 211 -21.04 17.89 0.54
C MET A 211 -20.35 18.31 1.84
N ASP A 212 -21.14 18.43 2.92
CA ASP A 212 -20.62 18.78 4.24
C ASP A 212 -19.83 17.60 4.83
N THR A 213 -18.58 17.85 5.20
CA THR A 213 -17.69 16.81 5.71
C THR A 213 -18.01 16.39 7.15
N ARG A 214 -18.87 17.13 7.86
CA ARG A 214 -19.28 16.81 9.23
C ARG A 214 -20.24 15.62 9.30
N ASP A 215 -20.95 15.35 8.21
CA ASP A 215 -22.03 14.36 8.15
C ASP A 215 -21.65 13.10 7.32
N LEU A 216 -20.36 12.88 7.08
CA LEU A 216 -19.87 11.76 6.28
C LEU A 216 -20.01 10.42 7.00
N SER A 217 -20.33 9.37 6.23
CA SER A 217 -20.21 7.98 6.69
C SER A 217 -18.77 7.62 7.04
N GLU A 218 -18.59 6.51 7.77
CA GLU A 218 -17.25 6.00 8.11
C GLU A 218 -16.41 5.75 6.84
N GLN A 219 -17.04 5.24 5.78
CA GLN A 219 -16.40 4.93 4.51
C GLN A 219 -16.01 6.21 3.76
N ALA A 220 -16.93 7.16 3.63
CA ALA A 220 -16.65 8.44 2.97
C ALA A 220 -15.58 9.25 3.71
N ARG A 221 -15.58 9.19 5.05
CA ARG A 221 -14.54 9.80 5.89
C ARG A 221 -13.19 9.14 5.70
N ALA A 222 -13.13 7.81 5.57
CA ALA A 222 -11.89 7.09 5.26
C ALA A 222 -11.36 7.45 3.86
N LEU A 223 -12.24 7.68 2.89
CA LEU A 223 -11.86 8.07 1.53
C LEU A 223 -11.37 9.53 1.44
N TYR A 224 -11.90 10.44 2.24
CA TYR A 224 -11.58 11.87 2.22
C TYR A 224 -10.13 12.14 2.66
N ALA A 225 -9.32 12.69 1.75
CA ALA A 225 -7.92 13.04 2.03
C ALA A 225 -7.74 14.52 2.38
N GLY A 226 -8.65 15.39 1.94
CA GLY A 226 -8.58 16.84 2.19
C GLY A 226 -9.32 17.66 1.14
N ALA A 227 -9.17 18.97 1.21
CA ALA A 227 -9.68 19.88 0.19
C ALA A 227 -8.70 21.04 -0.01
N LYS A 228 -8.64 21.56 -1.24
CA LYS A 228 -7.76 22.65 -1.65
C LYS A 228 -8.56 23.76 -2.31
N GLN A 229 -8.40 25.00 -1.82
CA GLN A 229 -8.92 26.17 -2.49
C GLN A 229 -7.93 26.63 -3.58
N GLY A 230 -8.36 26.53 -4.83
CA GLY A 230 -7.63 27.04 -5.99
C GLY A 230 -8.23 28.35 -6.52
N LYS A 231 -7.59 28.91 -7.56
CA LYS A 231 -8.08 30.10 -8.26
C LYS A 231 -9.47 29.91 -8.87
N TYR A 232 -9.79 28.69 -9.29
CA TYR A 232 -11.02 28.35 -10.01
C TYR A 232 -12.09 27.66 -9.14
N GLY A 233 -11.83 27.48 -7.84
CA GLY A 233 -12.79 26.85 -6.93
C GLY A 233 -12.14 25.89 -5.93
N LEU A 234 -12.99 25.10 -5.28
CA LEU A 234 -12.60 24.10 -4.29
C LEU A 234 -12.39 22.73 -4.96
N GLU A 235 -11.24 22.11 -4.71
CA GLU A 235 -10.89 20.77 -5.18
C GLU A 235 -10.91 19.80 -3.99
N VAL A 236 -11.74 18.76 -4.06
CA VAL A 236 -11.80 17.70 -3.03
C VAL A 236 -10.77 16.62 -3.36
N GLN A 237 -9.90 16.32 -2.41
CA GLN A 237 -8.88 15.30 -2.52
C GLN A 237 -9.33 14.01 -1.85
N MET A 238 -9.04 12.89 -2.50
CA MET A 238 -9.45 11.55 -2.06
C MET A 238 -8.25 10.61 -2.06
N HIS A 239 -8.29 9.62 -1.17
CA HIS A 239 -7.38 8.49 -1.22
C HIS A 239 -7.65 7.62 -2.46
N SER A 240 -6.60 6.96 -2.96
CA SER A 240 -6.73 6.05 -4.10
C SER A 240 -7.47 4.78 -3.70
N LYS A 241 -8.64 4.56 -4.31
CA LYS A 241 -9.41 3.32 -4.19
C LYS A 241 -8.67 2.13 -4.75
N ASP A 242 -8.05 2.29 -5.92
CA ASP A 242 -7.26 1.22 -6.55
C ASP A 242 -6.10 0.80 -5.66
N GLY A 243 -5.38 1.76 -5.08
CA GLY A 243 -4.29 1.48 -4.14
C GLY A 243 -4.77 0.79 -2.85
N ALA A 244 -6.02 0.99 -2.44
CA ALA A 244 -6.62 0.25 -1.33
C ALA A 244 -7.00 -1.19 -1.74
N LEU A 245 -7.62 -1.35 -2.91
CA LEU A 245 -7.98 -2.65 -3.48
C LEU A 245 -6.75 -3.54 -3.72
N GLU A 246 -5.67 -2.99 -4.27
CA GLU A 246 -4.42 -3.73 -4.49
C GLU A 246 -3.83 -4.28 -3.17
N LYS A 247 -3.88 -3.49 -2.09
CA LYS A 247 -3.41 -3.94 -0.77
C LYS A 247 -4.26 -5.08 -0.22
N LEU A 248 -5.57 -5.01 -0.42
CA LEU A 248 -6.50 -6.07 -0.04
C LEU A 248 -6.28 -7.34 -0.89
N PHE A 249 -6.07 -7.21 -2.19
CA PHE A 249 -5.78 -8.34 -3.09
C PHE A 249 -4.47 -9.04 -2.72
N LYS A 250 -3.43 -8.28 -2.39
CA LYS A 250 -2.16 -8.82 -1.87
C LYS A 250 -2.38 -9.58 -0.56
N HIS A 251 -3.15 -9.00 0.38
CA HIS A 251 -3.44 -9.65 1.65
C HIS A 251 -4.20 -10.97 1.49
N LEU A 252 -5.14 -11.05 0.55
CA LEU A 252 -5.91 -12.26 0.23
C LEU A 252 -5.15 -13.28 -0.62
N GLY A 253 -3.92 -12.97 -1.04
CA GLY A 253 -3.09 -13.83 -1.89
C GLY A 253 -3.66 -14.06 -3.29
N LEU A 254 -4.50 -13.15 -3.79
CA LEU A 254 -5.16 -13.33 -5.11
C LEU A 254 -4.13 -13.36 -6.25
N TYR A 255 -3.10 -12.52 -6.19
CA TYR A 255 -2.01 -12.53 -7.19
C TYR A 255 -1.19 -13.82 -7.19
N GLU A 256 -1.00 -14.46 -6.04
CA GLU A 256 -0.27 -15.73 -5.95
C GLU A 256 -1.09 -16.86 -6.58
N LYS A 257 -2.41 -16.88 -6.33
CA LYS A 257 -3.34 -17.82 -6.97
C LYS A 257 -3.38 -17.64 -8.49
N ASP A 258 -3.42 -16.41 -8.98
CA ASP A 258 -3.40 -16.10 -10.41
C ASP A 258 -2.07 -16.55 -11.06
N ASN A 259 -0.94 -16.34 -10.38
CA ASN A 259 0.36 -16.77 -10.86
C ASN A 259 0.50 -18.31 -10.88
N GLN A 260 -0.07 -19.02 -9.89
CA GLN A 260 -0.09 -20.48 -9.87
C GLN A 260 -0.91 -21.09 -11.01
N GLN A 261 -2.01 -20.45 -11.42
CA GLN A 261 -2.83 -20.89 -12.56
C GLN A 261 -2.14 -20.68 -13.92
N ARG A 262 -1.24 -19.68 -14.02
CA ARG A 262 -0.48 -19.39 -15.25
C ARG A 262 0.71 -20.32 -15.48
N ILE A 263 1.01 -21.22 -14.55
CA ILE A 263 2.01 -22.27 -14.80
C ILE A 263 1.43 -23.19 -15.85
N ASP A 264 1.94 -23.08 -17.08
CA ASP A 264 1.52 -23.83 -18.25
C ASP A 264 1.40 -25.32 -17.90
N PRO A 265 0.26 -26.00 -18.17
CA PRO A 265 0.11 -27.43 -17.92
C PRO A 265 1.25 -28.23 -18.55
N LEU A 266 1.80 -27.76 -19.68
CA LEU A 266 2.98 -28.35 -20.30
C LEU A 266 4.25 -28.15 -19.45
N ALA A 267 4.46 -26.98 -18.86
CA ALA A 267 5.60 -26.71 -17.99
C ALA A 267 5.53 -27.53 -16.68
N SER A 268 4.33 -27.71 -16.13
CA SER A 268 4.07 -28.59 -14.98
C SER A 268 4.34 -30.06 -15.33
N LEU A 269 3.91 -30.51 -16.52
CA LEU A 269 4.13 -31.87 -17.03
C LEU A 269 5.60 -32.13 -17.40
N LEU A 270 6.31 -31.13 -17.92
CA LEU A 270 7.76 -31.22 -18.16
C LEU A 270 8.55 -31.27 -16.84
N HIS A 271 8.13 -30.52 -15.81
CA HIS A 271 8.73 -30.61 -14.48
C HIS A 271 8.49 -31.98 -13.84
N SER A 272 7.31 -32.58 -13.99
CA SER A 272 7.02 -33.92 -13.46
C SER A 272 7.78 -35.03 -14.21
N ILE A 273 7.98 -34.89 -15.52
CA ILE A 273 8.83 -35.78 -16.32
C ILE A 273 10.31 -35.62 -15.94
N ALA A 274 10.79 -34.40 -15.72
CA ALA A 274 12.18 -34.14 -15.36
C ALA A 274 12.53 -34.54 -13.92
N SER A 275 11.54 -34.53 -13.01
CA SER A 275 11.70 -34.93 -11.60
C SER A 275 11.29 -36.38 -11.32
N GLY A 276 10.54 -37.01 -12.22
CA GLY A 276 10.21 -38.43 -12.19
C GLY A 276 11.37 -39.29 -12.70
N ASN A 277 11.80 -40.25 -11.86
CA ASN A 277 12.86 -41.20 -12.15
C ASN A 277 12.90 -41.69 -13.62
N SER A 278 14.11 -41.71 -14.17
CA SER A 278 14.59 -42.05 -15.52
C SER A 278 14.18 -43.41 -16.11
N SER A 279 12.91 -43.79 -16.01
CA SER A 279 12.40 -45.11 -16.42
C SER A 279 11.25 -45.09 -17.43
N GLY A 280 10.84 -43.91 -17.91
CA GLY A 280 9.69 -43.76 -18.82
C GLY A 280 9.97 -43.99 -20.32
N PHE A 281 11.22 -43.99 -20.76
CA PHE A 281 11.58 -44.26 -22.16
C PHE A 281 12.73 -45.26 -22.21
N LYS A 282 12.41 -46.54 -22.41
CA LYS A 282 13.40 -47.52 -22.87
C LYS A 282 13.52 -47.37 -24.38
N PRO A 283 14.69 -47.02 -24.94
CA PRO A 283 14.87 -47.04 -26.38
C PRO A 283 14.67 -48.48 -26.87
N VAL A 284 13.73 -48.68 -27.79
CA VAL A 284 13.51 -49.97 -28.43
C VAL A 284 14.66 -50.18 -29.42
N ALA A 285 15.50 -51.20 -29.19
CA ALA A 285 16.74 -51.39 -29.92
C ALA A 285 16.56 -51.82 -31.40
N ARG A 286 15.34 -52.15 -31.84
CA ARG A 286 14.98 -52.41 -33.23
C ARG A 286 13.60 -51.88 -33.53
N ASP A 287 13.53 -50.96 -34.47
CA ASP A 287 12.30 -50.42 -35.04
C ASP A 287 11.94 -51.26 -36.27
N PRO A 288 10.88 -52.10 -36.21
CA PRO A 288 10.48 -52.96 -37.32
C PRO A 288 9.90 -52.19 -38.52
N GLU A 289 9.62 -50.88 -38.40
CA GLU A 289 9.09 -50.08 -39.51
C GLU A 289 10.19 -49.47 -40.42
N ARG A 290 11.48 -49.69 -40.09
CA ARG A 290 12.63 -49.17 -40.87
C ARG A 290 13.20 -50.17 -41.88
N GLU A 291 12.64 -51.37 -41.95
CA GLU A 291 12.97 -52.41 -42.94
C GLU A 291 11.72 -52.69 -43.79
N GLY A 292 11.39 -51.74 -44.67
CA GLY A 292 10.33 -51.82 -45.68
C GLY A 292 10.64 -50.89 -46.84
#